data_AF-A0A7U4GEX9-F1
#
_entry.id   AF-A0A7U4GEX9-F1
#
_cell.length_a   1.000
_cell.length_b   1.000
_cell.length_c   1.000
_cell.angle_alpha   90.00
_cell.angle_beta   90.00
_cell.angle_gamma   90.00
#
_symmetry.space_group_name_H-M   'P 1'
#
loop_
_entity.id
_entity.type
_entity.pdbx_description
1 polymer ?
#
loop_
_entity_poly.entity_id
_entity_poly.type
_entity_poly.pdbx_seq_one_letter_code
_entity_poly.pdbx_strand_id
1 'polypeptide(L)'
;MNKAIGLVIAVLVVIVSALFFNSYRLSNDIQKAEKALSDEQATNTALGNIIDAYQVNEAANRAATARQLENERKLRNESELQVARFKAAAASDDCAIKPMSGDVISVMRE
;
A
#
# COMPACT_ATOMS: atom_id res chain seq x y z
N MET A 1 -24.70 4.82 -75.73
CA MET A 1 -25.09 5.23 -74.36
C MET A 1 -25.01 4.09 -73.35
N ASN A 2 -25.58 2.90 -73.61
CA ASN A 2 -25.67 1.82 -72.60
C ASN A 2 -24.32 1.27 -72.10
N LYS A 3 -23.28 1.21 -72.95
CA LYS A 3 -21.93 0.76 -72.54
C LYS A 3 -21.23 1.70 -71.55
N ALA A 4 -21.38 3.02 -71.74
CA ALA A 4 -20.76 4.01 -70.86
C ALA A 4 -21.47 4.07 -69.50
N ILE A 5 -22.80 3.99 -69.50
CA ILE A 5 -23.62 3.94 -68.28
C ILE A 5 -23.30 2.69 -67.45
N GLY A 6 -23.17 1.52 -68.10
CA GLY A 6 -22.77 0.28 -67.42
C GLY A 6 -21.39 0.36 -66.77
N LEU A 7 -20.44 1.04 -67.40
CA LEU A 7 -19.09 1.24 -66.86
C LEU A 7 -19.11 2.16 -65.64
N VAL A 8 -19.87 3.26 -65.69
CA VAL A 8 -20.04 4.17 -64.54
C VAL A 8 -20.67 3.45 -63.35
N ILE A 9 -21.70 2.63 -63.58
CA ILE A 9 -22.34 1.84 -62.51
C ILE A 9 -21.34 0.84 -61.91
N ALA A 10 -20.55 0.13 -62.73
CA ALA A 10 -19.55 -0.80 -62.24
C ALA A 10 -18.50 -0.11 -61.35
N VAL A 11 -18.01 1.06 -61.76
CA VAL A 11 -17.06 1.85 -60.97
C VAL A 11 -17.69 2.30 -59.64
N LEU A 12 -18.94 2.77 -59.66
CA LEU A 12 -19.66 3.14 -58.44
C LEU A 12 -19.80 1.97 -57.47
N VAL A 13 -20.13 0.78 -57.97
CA VAL A 13 -20.24 -0.42 -57.12
C VAL A 13 -18.91 -0.75 -56.47
N VAL A 14 -17.80 -0.66 -57.20
CA VAL A 14 -16.45 -0.90 -56.65
C VAL A 14 -16.12 0.13 -55.56
N ILE A 15 -16.39 1.41 -55.80
CA ILE A 15 -16.15 2.47 -54.83
C ILE A 15 -16.96 2.26 -53.55
N VAL A 16 -18.26 2.00 -53.68
CA VAL A 16 -19.14 1.75 -52.51
C VAL A 16 -18.68 0.51 -51.74
N SER A 17 -18.29 -0.56 -52.45
CA SER A 17 -17.79 -1.79 -51.81
C SER A 17 -16.49 -1.54 -51.04
N ALA A 18 -15.57 -0.78 -51.63
CA ALA A 18 -14.31 -0.42 -50.99
C ALA A 18 -14.52 0.46 -49.75
N LEU A 19 -15.41 1.45 -49.84
CA LEU A 19 -15.76 2.31 -48.70
C LEU A 19 -16.42 1.51 -47.58
N PHE A 20 -17.35 0.62 -47.91
CA PHE A 20 -18.02 -0.23 -46.94
C PHE A 20 -17.02 -1.14 -46.21
N PHE A 21 -16.14 -1.81 -46.94
CA PHE A 21 -15.11 -2.67 -46.36
C PHE A 21 -14.13 -1.87 -45.48
N ASN A 22 -13.73 -0.67 -45.91
CA ASN A 22 -12.87 0.21 -45.13
C ASN A 22 -13.56 0.68 -43.84
N SER A 23 -14.83 1.09 -43.91
CA SER A 23 -15.60 1.49 -42.73
C SER A 23 -15.79 0.35 -41.73
N TYR A 24 -15.98 -0.87 -42.23
CA TYR A 24 -16.11 -2.06 -41.38
C TYR A 24 -14.82 -2.35 -40.64
N ARG A 25 -13.67 -2.32 -41.34
CA ARG A 25 -12.35 -2.50 -40.72
C ARG A 25 -12.07 -1.42 -39.68
N LEU A 26 -12.30 -0.15 -40.03
CA LEU A 26 -12.07 0.98 -39.13
C LEU A 26 -12.94 0.87 -37.87
N SER A 27 -14.23 0.54 -38.02
CA SER A 27 -15.12 0.34 -36.87
C SER A 27 -14.64 -0.79 -35.97
N ASN A 28 -14.12 -1.87 -36.53
CA ASN A 28 -13.63 -3.01 -35.77
C ASN A 28 -12.33 -2.67 -35.01
N ASP A 29 -11.45 -1.87 -35.61
CA ASP A 29 -10.23 -1.40 -34.95
C ASP A 29 -10.56 -0.41 -33.82
N ILE A 30 -11.53 0.49 -34.03
CA ILE A 30 -12.03 1.40 -32.99
C ILE A 30 -12.60 0.60 -31.81
N GLN A 31 -13.48 -0.38 -32.06
CA GLN A 31 -14.07 -1.19 -30.98
C GLN A 31 -13.02 -1.96 -30.18
N LYS A 32 -11.97 -2.47 -30.84
CA LYS A 32 -10.85 -3.12 -30.15
C LYS A 32 -10.07 -2.14 -29.29
N ALA A 33 -9.77 -0.94 -29.82
CA ALA A 33 -9.05 0.09 -29.09
C ALA A 33 -9.85 0.59 -27.87
N GLU A 34 -11.15 0.83 -28.05
CA GLU A 34 -12.05 1.24 -26.97
C GLU A 34 -12.14 0.18 -25.87
N LYS A 35 -12.22 -1.10 -26.25
CA LYS A 35 -12.19 -2.20 -25.28
C LYS A 35 -10.87 -2.25 -24.51
N ALA A 36 -9.74 -2.15 -25.21
CA ALA A 36 -8.43 -2.13 -24.55
C ALA A 36 -8.29 -0.94 -23.59
N LEU A 37 -8.76 0.24 -23.99
CA LEU A 37 -8.79 1.42 -23.12
C LEU A 37 -9.70 1.22 -21.90
N SER A 38 -10.89 0.64 -22.08
CA SER A 38 -11.81 0.34 -20.99
C SER A 38 -11.20 -0.65 -19.99
N ASP A 39 -10.56 -1.71 -20.47
CA ASP A 39 -9.91 -2.71 -19.62
C ASP A 39 -8.72 -2.09 -18.85
N GLU A 40 -7.94 -1.22 -19.50
CA GLU A 40 -6.85 -0.48 -18.87
C GLU A 40 -7.36 0.54 -17.85
N GLN A 41 -8.44 1.27 -18.16
CA GLN A 41 -9.08 2.20 -17.22
C GLN A 41 -9.61 1.48 -15.98
N ALA A 42 -10.23 0.31 -16.14
CA ALA A 42 -10.70 -0.52 -15.03
C ALA A 42 -9.53 -0.96 -14.15
N THR A 43 -8.42 -1.38 -14.77
CA THR A 43 -7.20 -1.79 -14.08
C THR A 43 -6.57 -0.62 -13.32
N ASN A 44 -6.44 0.55 -13.96
CA ASN A 44 -5.90 1.75 -13.33
C ASN A 44 -6.77 2.24 -12.17
N THR A 45 -8.09 2.12 -12.27
CA THR A 45 -9.02 2.43 -11.17
C THR A 45 -8.80 1.48 -9.99
N ALA A 46 -8.67 0.17 -10.25
CA ALA A 46 -8.39 -0.81 -9.21
C ALA A 46 -7.04 -0.54 -8.53
N LEU A 47 -5.99 -0.24 -9.30
CA LEU A 47 -4.67 0.11 -8.76
C LEU A 47 -4.70 1.42 -7.96
N GLY A 48 -5.44 2.44 -8.42
CA GLY A 48 -5.64 3.69 -7.70
C GLY A 48 -6.28 3.46 -6.33
N ASN A 49 -7.37 2.68 -6.28
CA ASN A 49 -8.04 2.34 -5.02
C ASN A 49 -7.11 1.58 -4.05
N ILE A 50 -6.25 0.70 -4.57
CA ILE A 50 -5.24 0.00 -3.75
C ILE A 50 -4.25 1.01 -3.18
N ILE A 51 -3.71 1.92 -4.00
CA ILE A 51 -2.77 2.95 -3.55
C ILE A 51 -3.38 3.81 -2.44
N ASP A 52 -4.63 4.24 -2.60
CA ASP A 52 -5.34 5.04 -1.60
C ASP A 52 -5.46 4.27 -0.27
N ALA A 53 -5.82 2.99 -0.32
CA ALA A 53 -5.91 2.14 0.87
C ALA A 53 -4.54 1.98 1.57
N TYR A 54 -3.47 1.76 0.81
CA TYR A 54 -2.12 1.67 1.36
C TYR A 54 -1.67 3.00 1.97
N GLN A 55 -2.03 4.14 1.39
CA GLN A 55 -1.66 5.44 1.91
C GLN A 55 -2.33 5.73 3.26
N VAL A 56 -3.62 5.39 3.39
CA VAL A 56 -4.35 5.51 4.67
C VAL A 56 -3.73 4.60 5.73
N ASN A 57 -3.42 3.34 5.37
CA ASN A 57 -2.80 2.40 6.29
C ASN A 57 -1.40 2.85 6.74
N GLU A 58 -0.59 3.38 5.82
CA GLU A 58 0.74 3.90 6.13
C GLU A 58 0.67 5.12 7.07
N ALA A 59 -0.30 6.03 6.86
CA ALA A 59 -0.53 7.16 7.76
C ALA A 59 -0.95 6.68 9.17
N ALA A 60 -1.85 5.70 9.25
CA ALA A 60 -2.28 5.11 10.50
C ALA A 60 -1.12 4.40 11.22
N ASN A 61 -0.29 3.66 10.48
CA ASN A 61 0.86 2.94 11.01
C ASN A 61 1.93 3.89 11.56
N ARG A 62 2.23 4.98 10.83
CA ARG A 62 3.13 6.04 11.33
C ARG A 62 2.59 6.69 12.60
N ALA A 63 1.29 6.98 12.66
CA ALA A 63 0.66 7.52 13.88
C ALA A 63 0.73 6.53 15.06
N ALA A 64 0.49 5.24 14.82
CA ALA A 64 0.60 4.19 15.84
C ALA A 64 2.04 4.06 16.35
N THR A 65 3.01 4.04 15.44
CA THR A 65 4.44 3.96 15.76
C THR A 65 4.89 5.18 16.58
N ALA A 66 4.45 6.38 16.21
CA ALA A 66 4.75 7.60 16.96
C ALA A 66 4.19 7.54 18.40
N ARG A 67 2.96 7.07 18.58
CA ARG A 67 2.36 6.86 19.91
C ARG A 67 3.12 5.83 20.73
N GLN A 68 3.49 4.71 20.11
CA GLN A 68 4.28 3.67 20.78
C GLN A 68 5.63 4.21 21.26
N LEU A 69 6.34 4.93 20.39
CA LEU A 69 7.65 5.50 20.73
C LEU A 69 7.55 6.53 21.86
N GLU A 70 6.50 7.35 21.88
CA GLU A 70 6.26 8.28 22.98
C GLU A 70 5.99 7.55 24.30
N ASN A 71 5.16 6.50 24.27
CA ASN A 71 4.88 5.69 25.45
C ASN A 71 6.13 4.98 25.98
N GLU A 72 6.95 4.40 25.11
CA GLU A 72 8.21 3.77 25.50
C GLU A 72 9.19 4.77 26.14
N ARG A 73 9.27 6.00 25.61
CA ARG A 73 10.08 7.06 26.22
C ARG A 73 9.59 7.44 27.62
N LYS A 74 8.27 7.57 27.81
CA LYS A 74 7.68 7.84 29.13
C LYS A 74 7.98 6.71 30.10
N LEU A 75 7.72 5.47 29.70
CA LEU A 75 7.97 4.29 30.54
C LEU A 75 9.44 4.16 30.94
N ARG A 76 10.37 4.41 30.01
CA ARG A 76 11.81 4.40 30.32
C ARG A 76 12.16 5.47 31.35
N ASN A 77 11.70 6.69 31.17
CA ASN A 77 11.97 7.78 32.11
C ASN A 77 11.38 7.51 33.50
N GLU A 78 10.15 7.01 33.57
CA GLU A 78 9.52 6.62 34.83
C GLU A 78 10.26 5.49 35.53
N SER A 79 10.68 4.47 34.77
CA SER A 79 11.48 3.36 35.27
C SER A 79 12.83 3.83 35.82
N GLU A 80 13.55 4.67 35.08
CA GLU A 80 14.83 5.23 35.52
C GLU A 80 14.68 6.05 36.80
N LEU A 81 13.63 6.87 36.90
CA LEU A 81 13.32 7.63 38.11
C LEU A 81 13.02 6.72 39.31
N GLN A 82 12.24 5.66 39.12
CA GLN A 82 11.93 4.70 40.18
C GLN A 82 13.19 3.95 40.64
N VAL A 83 14.04 3.50 39.71
CA VAL A 83 15.32 2.86 40.04
C VAL A 83 16.23 3.82 40.80
N ALA A 84 16.32 5.08 40.37
CA ALA A 84 17.11 6.09 41.07
C ALA A 84 16.61 6.32 42.50
N ARG A 85 15.29 6.43 42.70
CA ARG A 85 14.67 6.56 44.04
C ARG A 85 14.93 5.34 44.91
N PHE A 86 14.79 4.13 44.34
CA PHE A 86 15.07 2.89 45.06
C PHE A 86 16.53 2.83 45.50
N LYS A 87 17.48 3.12 44.61
CA LYS A 87 18.91 3.17 44.95
C LYS A 87 19.22 4.20 46.02
N ALA A 88 18.61 5.39 45.95
CA ALA A 88 18.79 6.44 46.95
C ALA A 88 18.27 6.01 48.34
N ALA A 89 17.11 5.36 48.40
CA ALA A 89 16.57 4.82 49.66
C ALA A 89 17.43 3.66 50.21
N ALA A 90 17.87 2.76 49.34
CA ALA A 90 18.73 1.63 49.70
C ALA A 90 20.14 2.06 50.15
N ALA A 91 20.65 3.21 49.71
CA ALA A 91 21.99 3.70 50.05
C ALA A 91 22.17 4.05 51.55
N SER A 92 21.07 4.17 52.30
CA SER A 92 21.09 4.41 53.75
C SER A 92 20.66 3.19 54.59
N ASP A 93 20.32 2.06 53.95
CA ASP A 93 19.84 0.85 54.61
C ASP A 93 20.98 -0.18 54.74
N ASP A 94 21.37 -0.49 55.99
CA ASP A 94 22.44 -1.44 56.31
C ASP A 94 22.14 -2.86 55.78
N CYS A 95 20.85 -3.23 55.66
CA CYS A 95 20.42 -4.50 55.08
C CYS A 95 20.57 -4.53 53.54
N ALA A 96 20.49 -3.39 52.86
CA ALA A 96 20.62 -3.30 51.41
C ALA A 96 22.08 -3.16 50.93
N ILE A 97 22.97 -2.66 51.80
CA ILE A 97 24.39 -2.45 51.49
C ILE A 97 25.21 -3.73 51.77
N LYS A 98 24.81 -4.54 52.76
CA LYS A 98 25.51 -5.78 53.07
C LYS A 98 25.27 -6.83 51.98
N PRO A 99 26.33 -7.52 51.50
CA PRO A 99 26.14 -8.67 50.63
C PRO A 99 25.34 -9.73 51.38
N MET A 100 24.37 -10.33 50.68
CA MET A 100 23.53 -11.40 51.23
C MET A 100 24.43 -12.54 51.74
N SER A 101 24.20 -13.03 52.96
CA SER A 101 25.07 -14.05 53.55
C SER A 101 25.05 -15.32 52.70
N GLY A 102 26.21 -15.99 52.61
CA GLY A 102 26.37 -17.17 51.76
C GLY A 102 25.35 -18.29 52.04
N ASP A 103 24.94 -18.42 53.30
CA ASP A 103 23.93 -19.39 53.77
C ASP A 103 22.52 -19.11 53.24
N VAL A 104 22.20 -17.85 52.89
CA VAL A 104 20.91 -17.49 52.31
C VAL A 104 20.93 -17.66 50.78
N ILE A 105 22.07 -17.44 50.14
CA ILE A 105 22.25 -17.66 48.70
C ILE A 105 22.18 -19.15 48.35
N SER A 106 22.70 -20.04 49.23
CA SER A 106 22.61 -21.49 49.02
C SER A 106 21.17 -21.99 49.03
N VAL A 107 20.34 -21.48 49.94
CA VAL A 107 18.91 -21.84 50.05
C VAL A 107 18.08 -21.37 48.84
N MET A 108 18.40 -20.24 48.22
CA MET A 108 17.67 -19.76 47.02
C MET A 108 18.08 -20.45 45.71
N ARG A 109 19.22 -21.14 45.71
CA ARG A 109 19.76 -21.81 44.52
C ARG A 109 19.37 -23.29 44.45
N GLU A 110 18.81 -23.84 45.52
CA GLU A 110 18.20 -25.18 45.60
C GLU A 110 16.72 -25.13 45.19
#